data_AF-A0A817NS04-F1
#
_entry.id   AF-A0A817NS04-F1
#
_cell.length_a   1.000
_cell.length_b   1.000
_cell.length_c   1.000
_cell.angle_alpha   90.00
_cell.angle_beta   90.00
_cell.angle_gamma   90.00
#
_symmetry.space_group_name_H-M   'P 1'
#
loop_
_entity.id
_entity.type
_entity.pdbx_description
1 polymer ?
#
loop_
_entity_poly.entity_id
_entity_poly.type
_entity_poly.pdbx_seq_one_letter_code
_entity_poly.pdbx_strand_id
1 'polypeptide(L)'
;MLISGQNHTFKSLYKVGFTSSGVVKALDIVLYSNGGWSQDCSVPIMERALLHCDNVYNFKNLKCYGRVCKTNIQSMTAFRGFGIPQANLICEIVV
;
A
#
# COMPACT_ATOMS: atom_id res chain seq x y z
N MET A 1 -6.63 -19.69 -12.45
CA MET A 1 -5.38 -19.31 -13.16
C MET A 1 -4.19 -19.59 -12.25
N LEU A 2 -3.13 -20.22 -12.75
CA LEU A 2 -2.01 -20.74 -11.94
C LEU A 2 -0.62 -20.15 -12.30
N ILE A 3 -0.43 -19.54 -13.47
CA ILE A 3 0.93 -19.23 -13.98
C ILE A 3 1.19 -17.72 -14.04
N SER A 4 0.30 -16.95 -14.68
CA SER A 4 0.55 -15.56 -15.11
C SER A 4 0.49 -14.48 -14.02
N GLY A 5 0.58 -14.86 -12.74
CA GLY A 5 0.47 -13.90 -11.64
C GLY A 5 -0.90 -13.23 -11.52
N GLN A 6 -1.08 -12.47 -10.44
CA GLN A 6 -2.27 -11.65 -10.19
C GLN A 6 -1.84 -10.33 -9.54
N ASN A 7 -2.83 -9.55 -9.07
CA ASN A 7 -2.58 -8.34 -8.30
C ASN A 7 -1.93 -8.66 -6.94
N HIS A 8 -1.06 -7.77 -6.47
CA HIS A 8 -0.43 -7.91 -5.15
C HIS A 8 -1.46 -7.83 -4.02
N THR A 9 -1.42 -8.79 -3.11
CA THR A 9 -2.09 -8.70 -1.82
C THR A 9 -1.27 -7.79 -0.90
N PHE A 10 -1.97 -6.92 -0.16
CA PHE A 10 -1.36 -5.98 0.77
C PHE A 10 -1.77 -6.31 2.20
N LYS A 11 -0.81 -6.20 3.11
CA LYS A 11 -1.04 -6.11 4.56
C LYS A 11 -0.56 -4.75 5.01
N SER A 12 -1.47 -3.98 5.58
CA SER A 12 -1.19 -2.64 6.07
C SER A 12 -1.25 -2.61 7.59
N LEU A 13 -0.25 -1.99 8.21
CA LEU A 13 -0.26 -1.63 9.62
C LEU A 13 -0.32 -0.11 9.69
N TYR A 14 -1.15 0.45 10.57
CA TYR A 14 -1.31 1.88 10.64
C TYR A 14 -1.48 2.34 12.09
N LYS A 15 -1.05 3.58 12.34
CA LYS A 15 -1.29 4.31 13.58
C LYS A 15 -1.73 5.71 13.21
N VAL A 16 -2.89 6.11 13.71
CA VAL A 16 -3.49 7.43 13.46
C VAL A 16 -3.60 8.22 14.76
N GLY A 17 -3.26 9.50 14.69
CA GLY A 17 -3.54 10.47 15.75
C GLY A 17 -4.48 11.55 15.24
N PHE A 18 -5.64 11.70 15.89
CA PHE A 18 -6.68 12.66 15.51
C PHE A 18 -7.11 13.52 16.70
N THR A 19 -7.65 14.70 16.40
CA THR A 19 -8.24 15.59 17.42
C THR A 19 -9.67 15.16 17.76
N SER A 20 -10.21 15.64 18.88
CA SER A 20 -11.62 15.42 19.24
C SER A 20 -12.63 15.92 18.19
N SER A 21 -12.22 16.86 17.34
CA SER A 21 -13.01 17.34 16.19
C SER A 21 -12.90 16.47 14.94
N GLY A 22 -12.19 15.33 15.01
CA GLY A 22 -12.03 14.38 13.89
C GLY A 22 -10.92 14.73 12.89
N VAL A 23 -10.10 15.77 13.16
CA VAL A 23 -9.01 16.15 12.23
C VAL A 23 -7.79 15.29 12.49
N VAL A 24 -7.34 14.55 11.47
CA VAL A 24 -6.10 13.76 11.53
C VAL A 24 -4.88 14.69 11.56
N LYS A 25 -4.00 14.48 12.55
CA LYS A 25 -2.77 15.27 12.74
C LYS A 25 -1.51 14.50 12.35
N ALA A 26 -1.52 13.18 12.54
CA ALA A 26 -0.39 12.32 12.24
C ALA A 26 -0.87 10.96 11.77
N LEU A 27 -0.19 10.42 10.76
CA LEU A 27 -0.45 9.10 10.19
C LEU A 27 0.88 8.39 9.94
N ASP A 28 1.05 7.21 10.53
CA ASP A 28 2.18 6.31 10.28
C ASP A 28 1.63 5.01 9.69
N ILE A 29 2.05 4.68 8.46
CA ILE A 29 1.60 3.50 7.71
C ILE A 29 2.81 2.65 7.32
N VAL A 30 2.64 1.33 7.46
CA VAL A 30 3.55 0.34 6.90
C VAL A 30 2.78 -0.58 5.95
N LEU A 31 3.18 -0.59 4.68
CA LEU A 31 2.63 -1.42 3.63
C LEU A 31 3.55 -2.61 3.34
N TYR A 32 3.01 -3.82 3.45
CA TYR A 32 3.66 -5.04 2.98
C TYR A 32 2.91 -5.59 1.78
N SER A 33 3.59 -5.80 0.66
CA SER A 33 3.00 -6.48 -0.50
C SER A 33 3.62 -7.86 -0.70
N ASN A 34 2.81 -8.85 -1.09
CA ASN A 34 3.34 -10.16 -1.51
C ASN A 34 3.77 -10.11 -2.99
N GLY A 35 5.07 -10.14 -3.25
CA GLY A 35 5.63 -10.08 -4.61
C GLY A 35 5.71 -11.43 -5.33
N GLY A 36 5.58 -12.53 -4.60
CA GLY A 36 5.82 -13.87 -5.14
C GLY A 36 7.31 -14.20 -5.28
N TRP A 37 7.64 -15.10 -6.21
CA TRP A 37 8.97 -15.70 -6.32
C TRP A 37 10.01 -14.86 -7.07
N SER A 38 9.59 -13.92 -7.93
CA SER A 38 10.46 -13.01 -8.67
C SER A 38 10.07 -11.55 -8.40
N GLN A 39 10.92 -10.61 -8.82
CA GLN A 39 10.70 -9.19 -8.54
C GLN A 39 9.57 -8.59 -9.39
N ASP A 40 9.57 -8.87 -10.70
CA ASP A 40 8.63 -8.31 -11.68
C ASP A 40 8.41 -6.78 -11.46
N CYS A 41 7.17 -6.29 -11.60
CA CYS A 41 6.78 -4.90 -11.35
C CYS A 41 6.57 -4.59 -9.85
N SER A 42 6.97 -5.48 -8.93
CA SER A 42 6.59 -5.34 -7.51
C SER A 42 7.14 -4.07 -6.85
N VAL A 43 8.36 -3.65 -7.21
CA VAL A 43 8.96 -2.42 -6.66
C VAL A 43 8.23 -1.17 -7.17
N PRO A 44 8.05 -0.96 -8.50
CA PRO A 44 7.25 0.15 -9.02
C PRO A 44 5.80 0.20 -8.48
N ILE A 45 5.18 -0.95 -8.23
CA ILE A 45 3.83 -1.03 -7.64
C ILE A 45 3.84 -0.51 -6.20
N MET A 46 4.84 -0.89 -5.40
CA MET A 46 4.99 -0.38 -4.03
C MET A 46 5.31 1.13 -4.03
N GLU A 47 6.18 1.59 -4.92
CA GLU A 47 6.48 3.03 -5.05
C GLU A 47 5.22 3.83 -5.37
N ARG A 48 4.39 3.37 -6.32
CA ARG A 48 3.14 4.04 -6.65
C ARG A 48 2.16 4.01 -5.48
N ALA A 49 2.09 2.92 -4.72
CA ALA A 49 1.29 2.83 -3.51
C ALA A 49 1.73 3.86 -2.45
N LEU A 50 3.05 4.04 -2.24
CA LEU A 50 3.57 5.03 -1.30
C LEU A 50 3.25 6.47 -1.75
N LEU A 51 3.38 6.77 -3.05
CA LEU A 51 3.12 8.10 -3.59
C LEU A 51 1.64 8.52 -3.60
N HIS A 52 0.71 7.58 -3.38
CA HIS A 52 -0.73 7.85 -3.36
C HIS A 52 -1.39 7.45 -2.03
N CYS A 53 -0.59 7.19 -0.98
CA CYS A 53 -1.13 6.72 0.31
C CYS A 53 -1.92 7.78 1.09
N ASP A 54 -1.89 9.04 0.63
CA ASP A 54 -2.64 10.18 1.16
C ASP A 54 -3.99 10.41 0.48
N ASN A 55 -4.25 9.73 -0.65
CA ASN A 55 -5.42 9.91 -1.50
C ASN A 55 -5.71 11.40 -1.81
N VAL A 56 -6.77 11.96 -1.24
CA VAL A 56 -7.18 13.37 -1.42
C VAL A 56 -7.03 14.20 -0.14
N TYR A 57 -6.41 13.66 0.90
CA TYR A 57 -6.32 14.26 2.22
C TYR A 57 -4.95 14.87 2.47
N ASN A 58 -4.93 16.05 3.09
CA ASN A 58 -3.68 16.71 3.45
C ASN A 58 -3.26 16.34 4.88
N PHE A 59 -2.35 15.36 5.00
CA PHE A 59 -1.76 14.97 6.27
C PHE A 59 -0.50 15.79 6.58
N LYS A 60 -0.56 16.65 7.60
CA LYS A 60 0.60 17.48 8.00
C LYS A 60 1.82 16.67 8.41
N ASN A 61 1.62 15.52 9.04
CA ASN A 61 2.68 14.61 9.47
C ASN A 61 2.34 13.21 8.94
N LEU A 62 2.90 12.84 7.79
CA LEU A 62 2.70 11.54 7.18
C LEU A 62 4.04 10.81 7.08
N LYS A 63 4.04 9.57 7.57
CA LYS A 63 5.12 8.62 7.33
C LYS A 63 4.51 7.37 6.71
N CYS A 64 5.03 6.97 5.56
CA CYS A 64 4.61 5.74 4.89
C CYS A 64 5.84 4.94 4.49
N TYR A 65 5.92 3.69 4.94
CA TYR A 65 7.00 2.77 4.60
C TYR A 65 6.45 1.57 3.84
N GLY A 66 7.17 1.12 2.80
CA GLY A 66 6.75 0.03 1.94
C GLY A 66 7.79 -1.09 1.87
N ARG A 67 7.33 -2.34 1.89
CA ARG A 67 8.18 -3.52 1.72
C ARG A 67 7.52 -4.56 0.82
N VAL A 68 8.24 -4.98 -0.22
CA VAL A 68 7.87 -6.14 -1.03
C VAL A 68 8.42 -7.41 -0.38
N CYS A 69 7.55 -8.36 -0.11
CA CYS A 69 7.87 -9.66 0.47
C CYS A 69 8.08 -10.70 -0.63
N LYS A 70 9.27 -11.28 -0.71
CA LYS A 70 9.54 -12.46 -1.54
C LYS A 70 8.92 -13.70 -0.88
N THR A 71 8.18 -14.49 -1.65
CA THR A 71 7.53 -15.72 -1.18
C THR A 71 7.61 -16.82 -2.23
N ASN A 72 7.14 -18.03 -1.90
CA ASN A 72 7.18 -19.20 -2.80
C ASN A 72 5.88 -19.42 -3.59
N ILE A 73 5.12 -18.35 -3.86
CA ILE A 73 3.96 -18.38 -4.78
C ILE A 73 4.31 -17.70 -6.10
N GLN A 74 3.42 -17.80 -7.09
CA GLN A 74 3.54 -17.14 -8.40
C GLN A 74 3.95 -15.67 -8.28
N SER A 75 4.80 -15.20 -9.18
CA SER A 75 5.17 -13.79 -9.25
C SER A 75 3.91 -12.96 -9.49
N MET A 76 3.69 -11.96 -8.63
CA MET A 76 2.62 -10.98 -8.83
C MET A 76 3.11 -9.91 -9.81
N THR A 77 2.17 -9.27 -10.52
CA THR A 77 2.50 -8.32 -11.59
C THR A 77 1.48 -7.19 -11.67
N ALA A 78 1.63 -6.33 -12.67
CA ALA A 78 0.75 -5.20 -12.93
C ALA A 78 -0.73 -5.61 -13.00
N PHE A 79 -1.56 -4.89 -12.25
CA PHE A 79 -3.01 -4.90 -12.40
C PHE A 79 -3.52 -3.46 -12.52
N ARG A 80 -4.72 -3.25 -13.06
CA ARG A 80 -5.31 -1.91 -13.20
C ARG A 80 -5.33 -1.19 -11.85
N GLY A 81 -4.72 -0.01 -11.79
CA GLY A 81 -4.51 0.77 -10.57
C GLY A 81 -3.08 0.71 -10.04
N PHE A 82 -2.37 -0.41 -10.22
CA PHE A 82 -0.93 -0.53 -10.01
C PHE A 82 -0.47 -0.10 -8.60
N GLY A 83 -1.12 -0.60 -7.55
CA GLY A 83 -0.79 -0.29 -6.15
C GLY A 83 -1.60 0.86 -5.55
N ILE A 84 -2.14 1.77 -6.38
CA ILE A 84 -2.98 2.89 -5.89
C ILE A 84 -4.21 2.39 -5.14
N PRO A 85 -5.03 1.44 -5.67
CA PRO A 85 -6.23 1.01 -4.97
C PRO A 85 -5.94 0.44 -3.57
N GLN A 86 -4.82 -0.28 -3.42
CA GLN A 86 -4.40 -0.84 -2.14
C GLN A 86 -3.99 0.23 -1.13
N ALA A 87 -3.32 1.30 -1.58
CA ALA A 87 -2.93 2.43 -0.74
C ALA A 87 -4.12 3.33 -0.39
N ASN A 88 -4.99 3.63 -1.35
CA ASN A 88 -6.16 4.46 -1.09
C ASN A 88 -7.13 3.77 -0.13
N LEU A 89 -7.30 2.45 -0.26
CA LEU A 89 -8.17 1.70 0.66
C LEU A 89 -7.72 1.85 2.11
N ILE A 90 -6.41 1.82 2.40
CA ILE A 90 -5.95 2.02 3.78
C ILE A 90 -6.18 3.46 4.24
N CYS A 91 -6.01 4.45 3.36
CA CYS A 91 -6.31 5.84 3.67
C CYS A 91 -7.79 6.04 4.01
N GLU A 92 -8.71 5.46 3.23
CA GLU A 92 -10.16 5.52 3.47
C GLU A 92 -10.62 4.71 4.69
N ILE A 93 -9.85 3.71 5.14
CA ILE A 93 -10.13 3.00 6.40
C ILE A 93 -9.74 3.87 7.62
N VAL A 94 -8.76 4.75 7.45
CA VAL A 94 -8.26 5.63 8.52
C VAL A 94 -9.17 6.84 8.75
N VAL A 95 -9.78 7.36 7.69
CA VAL A 95 -10.66 8.54 7.69
C VAL A 95 -12.10 8.14 7.97
#